data_AF-A0A6G7Z6B2-F1
#
_entry.id   AF-A0A6G7Z6B2-F1
#
_cell.length_a   1.000
_cell.length_b   1.000
_cell.length_c   1.000
_cell.angle_alpha   90.00
_cell.angle_beta   90.00
_cell.angle_gamma   90.00
#
_symmetry.space_group_name_H-M   'P 1'
#
loop_
_entity.id
_entity.type
_entity.pdbx_description
1 polymer ?
#
loop_
_entity_poly.entity_id
_entity_poly.type
_entity_poly.pdbx_seq_one_letter_code
_entity_poly.pdbx_strand_id
1 'polypeptide(L)' 'MTNATSDGGPDPAARFRHLPEPVDLRDVVATVEVEAAPDPDGGRDANADWMLRHA' A
#
# COMPACT_ATOMS: atom_id res chain seq x y z
N MET A 1 -53.68 -8.07 -33.07
CA MET A 1 -52.74 -7.08 -32.50
C MET A 1 -52.64 -7.35 -31.01
N THR A 2 -51.56 -7.96 -30.55
CA THR A 2 -51.35 -8.28 -29.12
C THR A 2 -50.21 -7.40 -28.60
N ASN A 3 -50.53 -6.48 -27.68
CA ASN A 3 -49.55 -5.60 -27.04
C ASN A 3 -48.60 -6.43 -26.18
N ALA A 4 -47.29 -6.30 -26.44
CA ALA A 4 -46.26 -6.80 -25.55
C ALA A 4 -46.15 -5.86 -24.35
N THR A 5 -46.53 -6.35 -23.17
CA THR A 5 -46.26 -5.73 -21.89
C THR A 5 -44.75 -5.57 -21.74
N SER A 6 -44.24 -4.32 -21.71
CA SER A 6 -42.84 -4.06 -21.39
C SER A 6 -42.58 -4.47 -19.95
N ASP A 7 -41.84 -5.55 -19.79
CA ASP A 7 -41.36 -6.06 -18.51
C ASP A 7 -40.39 -5.04 -17.91
N GLY A 8 -40.85 -4.32 -16.89
CA GLY A 8 -40.12 -3.27 -16.19
C GLY A 8 -39.03 -3.84 -15.30
N GLY A 9 -38.03 -4.50 -15.90
CA GLY A 9 -36.84 -4.96 -15.21
C GLY A 9 -36.04 -3.76 -14.65
N PRO A 10 -35.33 -3.92 -13.52
CA PRO A 10 -34.55 -2.84 -12.94
C PRO A 10 -33.50 -2.34 -13.94
N ASP A 11 -33.45 -1.02 -14.15
CA ASP A 11 -32.48 -0.37 -15.04
C ASP A 11 -31.04 -0.72 -14.59
N PRO A 12 -30.28 -1.52 -15.37
CA PRO A 12 -28.92 -1.92 -15.00
C PRO A 12 -27.95 -0.74 -15.01
N ALA A 13 -28.32 0.41 -15.56
CA ALA A 13 -27.53 1.64 -15.51
C ALA A 13 -27.72 2.41 -14.19
N ALA A 14 -28.80 2.16 -13.45
CA ALA A 14 -29.08 2.85 -12.18
C ALA A 14 -27.97 2.64 -11.12
N ARG A 15 -27.28 1.49 -11.16
CA ARG A 15 -26.17 1.15 -10.25
C ARG A 15 -24.90 1.99 -10.44
N PHE A 16 -24.77 2.70 -11.56
CA PHE A 16 -23.58 3.50 -11.88
C PHE A 16 -23.82 5.01 -11.84
N ARG A 17 -25.02 5.47 -11.46
CA ARG A 17 -25.34 6.91 -11.35
C ARG A 17 -24.64 7.59 -10.18
N HIS A 18 -24.20 6.81 -9.20
CA HIS A 18 -23.50 7.30 -8.02
C HIS A 18 -22.16 6.60 -7.89
N LEU A 19 -21.12 7.38 -7.67
CA LEU A 19 -19.82 6.85 -7.30
C LEU A 19 -19.87 6.38 -5.83
N PRO A 20 -19.14 5.33 -5.47
CA PRO A 20 -18.92 4.96 -4.07
C PRO A 20 -18.27 6.11 -3.28
N GLU A 21 -18.37 6.02 -1.97
CA GLU A 21 -17.66 6.95 -1.08
C GLU A 21 -16.15 6.91 -1.35
N PRO A 22 -15.48 8.07 -1.44
CA PRO A 22 -14.03 8.12 -1.58
C PRO A 22 -13.31 7.49 -0.38
N VAL A 23 -12.21 6.79 -0.66
CA VAL A 23 -11.32 6.23 0.37
C VAL A 23 -10.07 7.11 0.50
N ASP A 24 -9.65 7.41 1.74
CA ASP A 24 -8.33 8.01 1.97
C ASP A 24 -7.25 6.95 1.77
N LEU A 25 -6.30 7.22 0.87
CA LEU A 25 -5.19 6.32 0.57
C LEU A 25 -4.33 6.00 1.79
N ARG A 26 -4.28 6.89 2.79
CA ARG A 26 -3.55 6.65 4.05
C ARG A 26 -4.09 5.44 4.80
N ASP A 27 -5.37 5.15 4.67
CA ASP A 27 -6.04 4.04 5.37
C ASP A 27 -5.89 2.70 4.61
N VAL A 28 -5.38 2.74 3.38
CA VAL A 28 -5.18 1.56 2.52
C VAL A 28 -3.75 1.03 2.63
N VAL A 29 -2.80 1.86 3.09
CA VAL A 29 -1.41 1.46 3.21
C VAL A 29 -1.21 0.69 4.51
N ALA A 30 -0.89 -0.60 4.40
CA ALA A 30 -0.48 -1.40 5.53
C ALA A 30 0.91 -0.94 6.02
N THR A 31 1.02 -0.58 7.29
CA THR A 31 2.31 -0.31 7.93
C THR A 31 2.87 -1.60 8.51
N VAL A 32 4.16 -1.85 8.31
CA VAL A 32 4.89 -2.96 8.92
C VAL A 32 5.95 -2.38 9.84
N GLU A 33 6.01 -2.88 11.07
CA GLU A 33 7.11 -2.56 11.97
C GLU A 33 8.39 -3.22 11.46
N VAL A 34 9.46 -2.43 11.30
CA VAL A 34 10.73 -2.90 10.74
C VAL A 34 11.83 -2.69 11.77
N GLU A 35 12.67 -3.71 11.96
CA GLU A 35 13.87 -3.60 12.77
C GLU A 35 14.86 -2.61 12.14
N ALA A 36 15.71 -2.00 12.97
CA ALA A 36 16.77 -1.13 12.50
C ALA A 36 17.72 -1.91 11.55
N ALA A 37 18.17 -1.23 10.50
CA ALA A 37 19.17 -1.80 9.61
C ALA A 37 20.45 -2.16 10.40
N PRO A 38 21.10 -3.29 10.09
CA PRO A 38 22.40 -3.63 10.67
C PRO A 38 23.44 -2.53 10.41
N ASP A 39 24.36 -2.35 11.34
CA ASP A 39 25.50 -1.44 11.18
C ASP A 39 26.32 -1.82 9.92
N PRO A 40 26.44 -0.92 8.92
CA PRO A 40 27.19 -1.19 7.70
C PRO A 40 28.68 -1.45 7.96
N ASP A 41 29.24 -0.85 9.00
CA ASP A 41 30.65 -1.00 9.35
C ASP A 41 30.90 -2.26 10.18
N GLY A 42 29.83 -2.98 10.56
CA GLY A 42 29.89 -4.21 11.33
C GLY A 42 30.61 -4.04 12.67
N GLY A 43 30.54 -2.85 13.27
CA GLY A 43 31.26 -2.51 14.50
C GLY A 43 32.78 -2.38 14.33
N ARG A 44 33.31 -2.26 13.12
CA ARG A 44 34.75 -2.15 12.87
C ARG A 44 35.23 -0.70 13.01
N ASP A 45 36.10 -0.45 13.98
CA ASP A 45 36.82 0.82 14.08
C ASP A 45 38.14 0.74 13.29
N ALA A 46 38.15 1.30 12.08
CA ALA A 46 39.33 1.35 11.22
C ALA A 46 40.52 2.09 11.86
N ASN A 47 40.26 3.08 12.72
CA ASN A 47 41.30 3.86 13.39
C ASN A 47 41.96 3.05 14.51
N ALA A 48 41.15 2.35 15.32
CA ALA A 48 41.67 1.41 16.32
C ALA A 48 42.49 0.28 15.68
N ASP A 49 41.99 -0.29 14.58
CA ASP A 49 42.69 -1.32 13.80
C ASP A 49 44.04 -0.82 13.28
N TRP A 50 44.10 0.43 12.80
CA TRP A 50 45.33 1.01 12.28
C TRP A 50 46.37 1.21 13.38
N MET A 51 45.97 1.75 14.53
CA MET A 51 46.85 1.96 15.69
C MET A 51 47.43 0.63 16.20
N LEU A 52 46.61 -0.43 16.30
CA LEU A 52 47.09 -1.75 16.75
C LEU A 52 48.12 -2.38 15.81
N ARG A 53 48.07 -2.10 14.50
CA ARG A 53 49.01 -2.67 13.51
C ARG A 53 50.34 -1.93 13.41
N HIS A 54 50.37 -0.66 13.78
CA HIS A 54 51.52 0.23 13.59
C HIS A 54 52.11 0.74 14.91
N ALA A 55 51.69 0.16 16.04
CA ALA A 55 52.29 0.34 17.36
C ALA A 55 53.52 -0.54 17.56
#